data_AF-A0A8H3CBQ6-F1
#
_entry.id   AF-A0A8H3CBQ6-F1
#
_cell.length_a   1.000
_cell.length_b   1.000
_cell.length_c   1.000
_cell.angle_alpha   90.00
_cell.angle_beta   90.00
_cell.angle_gamma   90.00
#
_symmetry.space_group_name_H-M   'P 1'
#
loop_
_entity.id
_entity.type
_entity.pdbx_description
1 polymer ?
#
loop_
_entity_poly.entity_id
_entity_poly.type
_entity_poly.pdbx_seq_one_letter_code
_entity_poly.pdbx_strand_id
1 'polypeptide(L)'
;YGCQFVPGIIDTVAWGASFHLLNLKEGENDGVVSVASAKWGEYLGTISGVNHTEVIGHKFMQTRPSDVLNFIGGVQPFDHKAFFLKHAKYLASNVEVY
;
A
#
# COMPACT_ATOMS: atom_id res chain seq x y z
N TYR A 1 -8.95 4.69 -2.27
CA TYR A 1 -8.21 3.41 -2.29
C TYR A 1 -7.79 3.07 -0.88
N GLY A 2 -7.73 1.77 -0.54
CA GLY A 2 -7.06 1.27 0.66
C GLY A 2 -5.80 0.49 0.31
N CYS A 3 -5.03 0.10 1.33
CA CYS A 3 -3.87 -0.78 1.19
C CYS A 3 -4.01 -1.98 2.15
N GLN A 4 -3.43 -3.11 1.78
CA GLN A 4 -3.30 -4.27 2.67
C GLN A 4 -1.99 -5.00 2.40
N PHE A 5 -1.44 -5.63 3.44
CA PHE A 5 -0.25 -6.45 3.30
C PHE A 5 -0.21 -7.56 4.35
N VAL A 6 0.71 -8.52 4.16
CA VAL A 6 1.03 -9.54 5.15
C VAL A 6 2.46 -9.24 5.64
N PRO A 7 2.66 -8.94 6.93
CA PRO A 7 3.97 -8.57 7.45
C PRO A 7 5.00 -9.70 7.28
N GLY A 8 6.17 -9.37 6.72
CA GLY A 8 7.38 -10.20 6.85
C GLY A 8 8.05 -10.04 8.22
N ILE A 9 9.24 -10.63 8.38
CA ILE A 9 9.96 -10.62 9.68
C ILE A 9 10.33 -9.19 10.12
N ILE A 10 10.89 -8.38 9.23
CA ILE A 10 11.28 -6.99 9.58
C ILE A 10 10.03 -6.10 9.67
N ASP A 11 9.03 -6.30 8.80
CA ASP A 11 7.74 -5.61 8.94
C ASP A 11 7.06 -5.91 10.28
N THR A 12 7.25 -7.11 10.83
CA THR A 12 6.70 -7.46 12.16
C THR A 12 7.37 -6.62 13.26
N VAL A 13 8.65 -6.25 13.12
CA VAL A 13 9.31 -5.33 14.06
C VAL A 13 8.76 -3.91 13.92
N ALA A 14 8.50 -3.47 12.69
CA ALA A 14 8.03 -2.11 12.41
C ALA A 14 6.55 -1.87 12.69
N TRP A 15 5.71 -2.83 12.28
CA TRP A 15 4.26 -2.72 12.19
C TRP A 15 3.53 -3.82 12.94
N GLY A 16 4.23 -4.82 13.49
CA GLY A 16 3.61 -6.04 14.01
C GLY A 16 2.55 -5.77 15.07
N ALA A 17 2.84 -4.89 16.04
CA ALA A 17 1.90 -4.57 17.11
C ALA A 17 0.60 -3.94 16.58
N SER A 18 0.71 -2.88 15.77
CA SER A 18 -0.45 -2.18 15.20
C SER A 18 -1.19 -3.04 14.18
N PHE A 19 -0.48 -3.75 13.31
CA PHE A 19 -1.04 -4.69 12.34
C PHE A 19 -1.90 -5.75 13.02
N HIS A 20 -1.39 -6.41 14.07
CA HIS A 20 -2.14 -7.47 14.76
C HIS A 20 -3.37 -6.92 15.48
N LEU A 21 -3.25 -5.76 16.13
CA LEU A 21 -4.38 -5.13 16.80
C LEU A 21 -5.50 -4.75 15.81
N LEU A 22 -5.13 -4.20 14.65
CA LEU A 22 -6.08 -3.88 13.58
C LEU A 22 -6.64 -5.15 12.95
N ASN A 23 -5.83 -6.18 12.70
CA ASN A 23 -6.29 -7.43 12.11
C ASN A 23 -7.32 -8.14 13.00
N LEU A 24 -7.15 -8.09 14.33
CA LEU A 24 -8.09 -8.66 15.28
C LEU A 24 -9.43 -7.90 15.33
N LYS A 25 -9.43 -6.58 15.13
CA LYS A 25 -10.62 -5.73 15.29
C LYS A 25 -11.34 -5.42 13.98
N GLU A 26 -10.58 -5.20 12.92
CA GLU A 26 -11.03 -4.60 11.66
C GLU A 26 -10.62 -5.41 10.41
N GLY A 27 -9.74 -6.40 10.57
CA GLY A 27 -9.31 -7.30 9.49
C GLY A 27 -8.19 -6.73 8.62
N GLU A 28 -8.32 -6.87 7.31
CA GLU A 28 -7.30 -6.46 6.32
C GLU A 28 -6.85 -5.01 6.58
N ASN A 29 -5.53 -4.79 6.66
CA ASN A 29 -4.96 -3.48 6.99
C ASN A 29 -3.54 -3.33 6.43
N ASP A 30 -3.08 -2.07 6.39
CA ASP A 30 -1.76 -1.68 5.89
C ASP A 30 -0.71 -1.50 7.02
N GLY A 31 -1.06 -1.91 8.24
CA GLY A 31 -0.22 -1.81 9.44
C GLY A 31 -0.57 -0.60 10.31
N VAL A 32 -1.34 0.36 9.81
CA VAL A 32 -1.76 1.57 10.55
C VAL A 32 -3.24 1.88 10.35
N VAL A 33 -3.78 1.56 9.17
CA VAL A 33 -5.16 1.84 8.75
C VAL A 33 -5.77 0.56 8.18
N SER A 34 -6.98 0.23 8.61
CA SER A 34 -7.73 -0.89 8.04
C SER A 34 -8.32 -0.54 6.68
N VAL A 35 -8.56 -1.57 5.85
CA VAL A 35 -9.26 -1.43 4.58
C VAL A 35 -10.66 -0.88 4.78
N ALA A 36 -11.34 -1.25 5.87
CA ALA A 36 -12.65 -0.72 6.23
C ALA A 36 -12.58 0.79 6.51
N SER A 37 -11.60 1.25 7.28
CA SER A 37 -11.38 2.67 7.59
C SER A 37 -10.98 3.50 6.35
N ALA A 38 -10.22 2.90 5.43
CA ALA A 38 -9.77 3.57 4.20
C ALA A 38 -10.88 3.76 3.13
N LYS A 39 -12.08 3.21 3.35
CA LYS A 39 -13.22 3.40 2.44
C LYS A 39 -13.84 4.78 2.64
N TRP A 40 -13.52 5.69 1.72
CA TRP A 40 -14.10 7.03 1.69
C TRP A 40 -14.38 7.48 0.26
N GLY A 41 -15.48 8.23 0.08
CA GLY A 41 -15.93 8.69 -1.23
C GLY A 41 -16.21 7.54 -2.20
N GLU A 42 -15.84 7.73 -3.46
CA GLU A 42 -15.84 6.64 -4.45
C GLU A 42 -14.66 5.69 -4.18
N TYR A 43 -14.98 4.50 -3.66
CA TYR A 43 -13.96 3.50 -3.35
C TYR A 43 -13.55 2.70 -4.59
N LEU A 44 -12.39 3.03 -5.13
CA LEU A 44 -11.87 2.45 -6.37
C LEU A 44 -11.08 1.13 -6.18
N GLY A 45 -10.83 0.69 -4.94
CA GLY A 45 -10.23 -0.62 -4.65
C GLY A 45 -9.14 -0.63 -3.55
N THR A 46 -8.61 -1.83 -3.30
CA THR A 46 -7.54 -2.12 -2.33
C THR A 46 -6.25 -2.52 -3.04
N ILE A 47 -5.13 -1.93 -2.66
CA ILE A 47 -3.80 -2.28 -3.17
C ILE A 47 -3.21 -3.40 -2.30
N SER A 48 -2.97 -4.57 -2.88
CA SER A 48 -2.43 -5.73 -2.17
C SER A 48 -0.91 -5.71 -2.07
N GLY A 49 -0.40 -6.21 -0.95
CA GLY A 49 1.02 -6.36 -0.67
C GLY A 49 1.75 -5.06 -0.35
N VAL A 50 1.04 -3.97 -0.01
CA VAL A 50 1.58 -2.63 0.22
C VAL A 50 1.26 -2.17 1.65
N ASN A 51 2.28 -1.81 2.41
CA ASN A 51 2.11 -1.25 3.76
C ASN A 51 1.89 0.28 3.73
N HIS A 52 1.60 0.86 4.90
CA HIS A 52 1.26 2.27 5.06
C HIS A 52 2.32 3.25 4.53
N THR A 53 3.61 2.92 4.64
CA THR A 53 4.70 3.80 4.20
C THR A 53 5.08 3.60 2.73
N GLU A 54 4.87 2.39 2.22
CA GLU A 54 5.20 2.04 0.84
C GLU A 54 4.29 2.73 -0.17
N VAL A 55 3.01 2.94 0.16
CA VAL A 55 2.07 3.63 -0.74
C VAL A 55 2.51 5.06 -1.04
N ILE A 56 3.17 5.74 -0.10
CA ILE A 56 3.72 7.10 -0.28
C ILE A 56 5.21 7.11 -0.67
N GLY A 57 5.83 5.94 -0.84
CA GLY A 57 7.26 5.83 -1.17
C GLY A 57 8.23 6.18 -0.02
N HIS A 58 7.75 6.21 1.23
CA HIS A 58 8.58 6.49 2.39
C HIS A 58 9.39 5.25 2.81
N LYS A 59 10.73 5.38 2.89
CA LYS A 59 11.68 4.27 3.08
C LYS A 59 11.83 3.78 4.54
N PHE A 60 10.89 4.10 5.42
CA PHE A 60 10.98 3.68 6.81
C PHE A 60 10.83 2.17 6.94
N MET A 61 11.86 1.51 7.46
CA MET A 61 11.87 0.07 7.79
C MET A 61 11.22 -0.83 6.74
N GLN A 62 11.49 -0.59 5.45
CA GLN A 62 10.95 -1.40 4.37
C GLN A 62 11.66 -2.76 4.30
N THR A 63 10.89 -3.86 4.35
CA THR A 63 11.35 -5.17 3.88
C THR A 63 10.90 -5.44 2.45
N ARG A 64 11.67 -4.92 1.50
CA ARG A 64 11.70 -5.55 0.18
C ARG A 64 13.15 -5.75 -0.21
N PRO A 65 13.57 -6.96 -0.58
CA PRO A 65 14.83 -7.16 -1.28
C PRO A 65 14.70 -6.59 -2.70
N SER A 66 14.42 -5.30 -2.86
CA SER A 66 14.15 -4.69 -4.16
C SER A 66 15.42 -4.60 -5.00
N ASP A 67 16.61 -4.62 -4.41
CA ASP A 67 17.82 -4.45 -5.23
C ASP A 67 18.40 -5.81 -5.64
N VAL A 68 18.21 -6.85 -4.82
CA VAL A 68 18.74 -8.20 -5.09
C VAL A 68 17.70 -9.09 -5.77
N LEU A 69 16.41 -9.05 -5.37
CA LEU A 69 15.37 -9.91 -5.94
C LEU A 69 14.89 -9.43 -7.32
N ASN A 70 14.97 -8.13 -7.60
CA ASN A 70 14.71 -7.58 -8.94
C ASN A 70 15.72 -8.08 -9.99
N PHE A 71 16.94 -8.43 -9.56
CA PHE A 71 17.96 -9.01 -10.43
C PHE A 71 17.68 -10.48 -10.80
N ILE A 72 16.89 -11.20 -9.99
CA ILE A 72 16.59 -12.64 -10.16
C ILE A 72 15.21 -12.91 -10.77
N GLY A 73 14.48 -11.85 -11.18
CA GLY A 73 13.37 -11.96 -12.12
C GLY A 73 12.00 -12.30 -11.51
N GLY A 74 11.25 -11.29 -11.04
CA GLY A 74 9.79 -11.42 -11.11
C GLY A 74 8.91 -10.55 -10.22
N VAL A 75 9.42 -9.90 -9.18
CA VAL A 75 8.57 -9.10 -8.27
C VAL A 75 8.99 -7.64 -8.32
N GLN A 76 8.40 -6.89 -9.25
CA GLN A 76 8.53 -5.43 -9.25
C GLN A 76 7.83 -4.88 -8.00
N PRO A 77 8.51 -4.08 -7.17
CA PRO A 77 7.90 -3.43 -6.02
C PRO A 77 6.80 -2.48 -6.48
N PHE A 78 5.83 -2.20 -5.60
CA PHE A 78 4.80 -1.21 -5.87
C PHE A 78 5.43 0.15 -6.22
N ASP A 79 5.12 0.64 -7.43
CA ASP A 79 5.56 1.97 -7.88
C ASP A 79 4.53 3.03 -7.49
N HIS A 80 4.78 3.68 -6.35
CA HIS A 80 3.98 4.80 -5.86
C HIS A 80 3.88 5.94 -6.88
N LYS A 81 4.94 6.22 -7.65
CA LYS A 81 4.94 7.33 -8.62
C LYS A 81 4.02 7.01 -9.78
N ALA A 82 4.13 5.81 -10.34
CA ALA A 82 3.25 5.36 -11.40
C ALA A 82 1.78 5.33 -10.94
N PHE A 83 1.54 4.89 -9.69
CA PHE A 83 0.21 4.87 -9.09
C PHE A 83 -0.41 6.27 -9.01
N PHE A 84 0.29 7.24 -8.40
CA PHE A 84 -0.22 8.61 -8.28
C PHE A 84 -0.32 9.33 -9.63
N LEU A 85 0.62 9.09 -10.55
CA LEU A 85 0.55 9.65 -11.90
C LEU A 85 -0.66 9.14 -12.68
N LYS A 86 -0.97 7.83 -12.56
CA LYS A 86 -2.18 7.24 -13.14
C LYS A 86 -3.45 7.90 -12.56
N HIS A 87 -3.48 8.14 -11.25
CA HIS A 87 -4.60 8.83 -10.60
C HIS A 87 -4.77 10.26 -11.07
N ALA A 88 -3.68 11.02 -11.16
CA ALA A 88 -3.71 12.39 -11.68
C ALA A 88 -4.26 12.44 -13.11
N LYS A 89 -3.86 11.50 -13.97
CA LYS A 89 -4.40 11.38 -15.34
C LYS A 89 -5.89 11.04 -15.36
N TYR A 90 -6.33 10.10 -14.53
CA TYR A 90 -7.74 9.75 -14.38
C TYR A 90 -8.57 10.96 -13.95
N LEU A 91 -8.09 11.74 -12.98
CA LEU A 91 -8.77 12.96 -12.55
C LEU A 91 -8.79 14.01 -13.67
N ALA A 92 -7.68 14.23 -14.37
CA ALA A 92 -7.62 15.17 -15.48
C ALA A 92 -8.62 14.83 -16.59
N SER A 93 -8.71 13.55 -17.00
CA SER A 93 -9.65 13.13 -18.04
C SER A 93 -11.13 13.25 -17.64
N ASN A 94 -11.44 13.24 -16.33
CA ASN A 94 -12.81 13.39 -15.84
C ASN A 94 -13.19 14.86 -15.57
N VAL A 95 -12.21 15.77 -15.51
CA VAL A 95 -12.44 17.21 -15.34
C VAL A 95 -12.71 17.90 -16.68
N GLU A 96 -12.10 17.43 -17.77
CA GLU A 96 -12.26 18.00 -19.12
C GLU A 96 -13.63 17.73 -19.78
N VAL A 97 -14.59 17.12 -19.06
CA VAL A 97 -15.92 16.74 -19.57
C VAL A 97 -17.01 17.78 -19.22
N TYR A 98 -16.63 18.97 -18.72
CA TYR A 98 -17.55 20.07 -18.40
C TYR A 98 -17.33 21.31 -19.27
#